data_AF-A0A2E9L802-F1
#
_entry.id   AF-A0A2E9L802-F1
#
_cell.length_a   1.000
_cell.length_b   1.000
_cell.length_c   1.000
_cell.angle_alpha   90.00
_cell.angle_beta   90.00
_cell.angle_gamma   90.00
#
_symmetry.space_group_name_H-M   'P 1'
#
loop_
_entity.id
_entity.type
_entity.pdbx_description
1 polymer ?
#
loop_
_entity_poly.entity_id
_entity_poly.type
_entity_poly.pdbx_seq_one_letter_code
_entity_poly.pdbx_strand_id
1 'polypeptide(L)'
;MGRDARRALGLVCIMMFAPLSGCFGEEGDGGLIGENDVTVTPETLIGGIFQGLTISADRDLSAFVPYLMMNPDTGFVQNSTVVDLKAGQSVLLTVLAPPRTDTAVVLLGDYGRENWPIRELNESWKTWWERGGYEGKSSQGIKRIVGDNGTLDTVQVSGSNGGAVTPVLLSIMRPEAPGFSEAEGSRHSTGMVDGRTVFNYINVMSDETPDPTDLADGAVGYLDRWAGQGNAAYEDAAQYLIQTMENFGLEVITQRFVYDSLMTGSQNPEAYNICGYRWGEVDRDKWMVFGAHFDIAPPINGGMLDPHIFGRTYGTRVGAYDNTAGTSMVLTVAEAMADHSTRNTMVFCLWSGEEGGKRGSDFWTDYWVKEDNPNVEVTNYVNLDMAGVNWPGGGGAPCGDGHGGGEGNCDPEPQVDPDGYPKDEEVWPMRVYIGPSLDHDVMNQPGMVGLAMWIGSDAIGVEEQMSPLLGEGYDAETWKVDDWMAKDRPEIIVYEDTTARSDHATFQDNLGTVTMGFGGLVDGYWCYHQTCDTVDEMIDWMDTTGKDYGEEHSGTSNLVDALDTITWWATYSFFHLDENPIRNAYLDE
;
A
#
# COMPACT_ATOMS: atom_id res chain seq x y z
N MET A 1 16.44 72.73 41.47
CA MET A 1 17.63 71.89 41.21
C MET A 1 17.34 70.40 40.93
N GLY A 2 16.08 69.90 40.95
CA GLY A 2 15.81 68.46 40.79
C GLY A 2 15.33 68.00 39.40
N ARG A 3 15.03 68.91 38.47
CA ARG A 3 14.39 68.58 37.19
C ARG A 3 15.40 68.38 36.05
N ASP A 4 16.51 69.12 36.07
CA ASP A 4 17.57 69.01 35.06
C ASP A 4 18.49 67.81 35.33
N ALA A 5 18.74 67.48 36.59
CA ALA A 5 19.54 66.30 36.96
C ALA A 5 18.87 64.98 36.51
N ARG A 6 17.53 64.89 36.52
CA ARG A 6 16.80 63.70 36.05
C ARG A 6 16.82 63.57 34.52
N ARG A 7 16.79 64.70 33.80
CA ARG A 7 16.92 64.71 32.34
C ARG A 7 18.35 64.36 31.90
N ALA A 8 19.35 64.89 32.60
CA ALA A 8 20.75 64.55 32.37
C ALA A 8 21.03 63.06 32.66
N LEU A 9 20.50 62.52 33.77
CA LEU A 9 20.65 61.10 34.10
C LEU A 9 19.93 60.21 33.07
N GLY A 10 18.74 60.60 32.61
CA GLY A 10 18.02 59.87 31.56
C GLY A 10 18.76 59.82 30.22
N LEU A 11 19.33 60.95 29.78
CA LEU A 11 20.15 61.02 28.56
C LEU A 11 21.45 60.22 28.69
N VAL A 12 22.10 60.25 29.85
CA VAL A 12 23.31 59.46 30.12
C VAL A 12 23.00 57.96 30.14
N CYS A 13 21.87 57.53 30.71
CA CYS A 13 21.44 56.14 30.63
C CYS A 13 21.16 55.71 29.18
N ILE A 14 20.44 56.51 28.38
CA ILE A 14 20.16 56.19 26.97
C ILE A 14 21.47 56.09 26.16
N MET A 15 22.45 56.97 26.39
CA MET A 15 23.76 56.92 25.74
C MET A 15 24.63 55.75 26.22
N MET A 16 24.45 55.27 27.45
CA MET A 16 25.12 54.07 27.98
C MET A 16 24.46 52.76 27.53
N PHE A 17 23.19 52.78 27.12
CA PHE A 17 22.49 51.63 26.53
C PHE A 17 22.60 51.55 25.00
N ALA A 18 22.97 52.64 24.32
CA ALA A 18 23.22 52.65 22.86
C ALA A 18 24.33 51.68 22.37
N PRO A 19 25.37 51.32 23.14
CA PRO A 19 26.32 50.26 22.77
C PRO A 19 25.81 48.85 23.07
N LEU A 20 24.73 48.70 23.86
CA LEU A 20 24.08 47.41 24.15
C LEU A 20 23.06 47.01 23.07
N SER A 21 22.67 47.93 22.19
CA SER A 21 22.09 47.62 20.87
C SER A 21 23.16 47.29 19.82
N GLY A 22 24.32 46.81 20.27
CA GLY A 22 25.30 46.16 19.42
C GLY A 22 24.59 45.01 18.70
N CYS A 23 24.65 45.10 17.36
CA CYS A 23 24.36 44.03 16.42
C CYS A 23 24.62 42.65 17.06
N PHE A 24 23.57 41.89 17.35
CA PHE A 24 23.64 40.43 17.26
C PHE A 24 23.74 40.10 15.76
N GLY A 25 24.83 40.54 15.13
CA GLY A 25 25.32 39.89 13.94
C GLY A 25 26.06 38.68 14.46
N GLU A 26 25.53 37.50 14.18
CA GLU A 26 26.35 36.30 14.14
C GLU A 26 27.43 36.53 13.07
N GLU A 27 28.54 37.15 13.48
CA GLU A 27 29.78 37.03 12.72
C GLU A 27 30.32 35.62 12.98
N GLY A 28 29.87 34.71 12.13
CA GLY A 28 30.32 33.33 12.08
C GLY A 28 29.62 32.60 10.96
N ASP A 29 30.12 32.76 9.74
CA ASP A 29 29.78 32.00 8.53
C ASP A 29 30.19 30.51 8.65
N GLY A 30 29.93 29.91 9.82
CA GLY A 30 30.41 28.60 10.26
C GLY A 30 29.64 28.02 11.47
N GLY A 31 28.48 28.60 11.82
CA GLY A 31 27.48 27.91 12.65
C GLY A 31 26.72 26.85 11.83
N LEU A 32 26.19 25.84 12.52
CA LEU A 32 25.30 24.82 11.93
C LEU A 32 24.17 25.49 11.13
N ILE A 33 23.85 24.95 9.96
CA ILE A 33 22.71 25.39 9.16
C ILE A 33 21.44 25.31 10.02
N GLY A 34 20.73 26.42 10.19
CA GLY A 34 19.50 26.50 10.99
C GLY A 34 18.24 26.45 10.11
N GLU A 35 17.09 26.21 10.74
CA GLU A 35 15.78 26.27 10.03
C GLU A 35 15.51 27.64 9.40
N ASN A 36 16.01 28.72 10.01
CA ASN A 36 15.87 30.09 9.49
C ASN A 36 16.75 30.39 8.27
N ASP A 37 17.63 29.46 7.88
CA ASP A 37 18.52 29.60 6.72
C ASP A 37 17.86 29.11 5.41
N VAL A 38 16.64 28.58 5.50
CA VAL A 38 15.87 28.07 4.36
C VAL A 38 14.40 28.46 4.51
N THR A 39 13.73 28.71 3.40
CA THR A 39 12.27 28.79 3.32
C THR A 39 11.77 27.63 2.48
N VAL A 40 10.93 26.78 3.06
CA VAL A 40 10.27 25.66 2.37
C VAL A 40 8.79 26.00 2.19
N THR A 41 8.26 25.88 0.97
CA THR A 41 6.88 26.27 0.65
C THR A 41 6.22 25.21 -0.24
N PRO A 42 4.97 24.79 0.05
CA PRO A 42 4.12 25.22 1.16
C PRO A 42 4.54 24.61 2.52
N GLU A 43 4.14 25.24 3.62
CA GLU A 43 4.33 24.72 4.99
C GLU A 43 3.38 23.54 5.29
N THR A 44 2.27 23.44 4.55
CA THR A 44 1.30 22.35 4.63
C THR A 44 1.19 21.69 3.26
N LEU A 45 1.55 20.41 3.21
CA LEU A 45 1.50 19.55 2.05
C LEU A 45 0.12 18.89 1.94
N ILE A 46 -0.36 18.69 0.71
CA ILE A 46 -1.53 17.86 0.44
C ILE A 46 -1.09 16.40 0.34
N GLY A 47 -1.57 15.54 1.24
CA GLY A 47 -1.24 14.11 1.26
C GLY A 47 -1.79 13.38 0.02
N GLY A 48 -1.01 12.43 -0.51
CA GLY A 48 -1.47 11.53 -1.58
C GLY A 48 -1.52 12.13 -2.98
N ILE A 49 -0.89 13.29 -3.23
CA ILE A 49 -0.73 13.86 -4.58
C ILE A 49 0.71 14.30 -4.86
N PHE A 50 1.10 14.29 -6.14
CA PHE A 50 2.30 14.98 -6.60
C PHE A 50 2.06 16.49 -6.62
N GLN A 51 2.89 17.25 -5.92
CA GLN A 51 2.76 18.71 -5.80
C GLN A 51 4.11 19.40 -5.72
N GLY A 52 4.12 20.70 -6.01
CA GLY A 52 5.33 21.52 -5.94
C GLY A 52 5.78 21.81 -4.52
N LEU A 53 7.03 21.50 -4.21
CA LEU A 53 7.76 21.88 -3.00
C LEU A 53 8.92 22.79 -3.40
N THR A 54 8.85 24.06 -3.02
CA THR A 54 9.92 25.03 -3.25
C THR A 54 10.83 25.11 -2.04
N ILE A 55 12.13 24.95 -2.25
CA ILE A 55 13.16 25.14 -1.23
C ILE A 55 14.01 26.33 -1.64
N SER A 56 14.02 27.41 -0.85
CA SER A 56 14.78 28.63 -1.10
C SER A 56 15.82 28.82 0.00
N ALA A 57 17.10 28.94 -0.36
CA ALA A 57 18.19 29.00 0.59
C ALA A 57 18.69 30.44 0.79
N ASP A 58 18.82 30.87 2.05
CA ASP A 58 19.38 32.18 2.40
C ASP A 58 20.91 32.14 2.57
N ARG A 59 21.50 30.93 2.63
CA ARG A 59 22.93 30.66 2.64
C ARG A 59 23.27 29.40 1.84
N ASP A 60 24.56 29.12 1.64
CA ASP A 60 25.00 27.88 0.99
C ASP A 60 24.68 26.67 1.88
N LEU A 61 23.85 25.74 1.39
CA LEU A 61 23.43 24.53 2.10
C LEU A 61 23.14 23.37 1.13
N SER A 62 23.03 22.16 1.67
CA SER A 62 22.41 21.01 0.99
C SER A 62 21.10 20.64 1.69
N ALA A 63 20.11 20.16 0.94
CA ALA A 63 18.84 19.67 1.47
C ALA A 63 18.57 18.25 0.96
N PHE A 64 18.29 17.32 1.88
CA PHE A 64 17.83 15.98 1.58
C PHE A 64 16.30 15.90 1.74
N VAL A 65 15.65 15.40 0.69
CA VAL A 65 14.19 15.27 0.59
C VAL A 65 13.86 13.78 0.50
N PRO A 66 13.36 13.14 1.58
CA PRO A 66 13.19 11.69 1.67
C PRO A 66 11.83 11.20 1.12
N TYR A 67 11.38 11.73 -0.01
CA TYR A 67 10.06 11.41 -0.57
C TYR A 67 10.15 10.96 -2.02
N LEU A 68 9.15 10.17 -2.45
CA LEU A 68 8.93 9.92 -3.86
C LEU A 68 8.67 11.26 -4.57
N MET A 69 9.23 11.41 -5.76
CA MET A 69 9.14 12.65 -6.51
C MET A 69 9.16 12.41 -8.00
N MET A 70 8.44 13.22 -8.75
CA MET A 70 8.51 13.23 -10.20
C MET A 70 9.80 13.95 -10.61
N ASN A 71 10.74 13.21 -11.21
CA ASN A 71 11.98 13.79 -11.71
C ASN A 71 11.69 14.43 -13.09
N PRO A 72 11.75 15.77 -13.22
CA PRO A 72 11.39 16.45 -14.46
C PRO A 72 12.38 16.21 -15.60
N ASP A 73 13.61 15.76 -15.29
CA ASP A 73 14.65 15.53 -16.28
C ASP A 73 14.48 14.17 -16.97
N THR A 74 13.96 13.17 -16.24
CA THR A 74 13.75 11.80 -16.75
C THR A 74 12.30 11.49 -17.06
N GLY A 75 11.35 12.21 -16.44
CA GLY A 75 9.91 11.93 -16.52
C GLY A 75 9.45 10.77 -15.64
N PHE A 76 10.35 10.16 -14.87
CA PHE A 76 10.04 9.04 -13.99
C PHE A 76 9.91 9.47 -12.53
N VAL A 77 9.21 8.67 -11.75
CA VAL A 77 9.23 8.79 -10.30
C VAL A 77 10.58 8.30 -9.76
N GLN A 78 11.12 9.03 -8.80
CA GLN A 78 12.39 8.79 -8.14
C GLN A 78 12.19 8.81 -6.63
N ASN A 79 12.89 7.94 -5.91
CA ASN A 79 12.92 7.86 -4.47
C ASN A 79 14.00 8.77 -3.91
N SER A 80 13.55 9.87 -3.33
CA SER A 80 14.37 10.83 -2.62
C SER A 80 15.40 11.57 -3.50
N THR A 81 15.89 12.70 -2.99
CA THR A 81 16.98 13.43 -3.65
C THR A 81 17.77 14.27 -2.64
N VAL A 82 18.96 14.70 -3.06
CA VAL A 82 19.74 15.73 -2.38
C VAL A 82 19.98 16.88 -3.36
N VAL A 83 19.72 18.11 -2.91
CA VAL A 83 19.94 19.32 -3.71
C VAL A 83 20.94 20.24 -3.03
N ASP A 84 21.87 20.80 -3.80
CA ASP A 84 22.80 21.83 -3.35
C ASP A 84 22.28 23.21 -3.75
N LEU A 85 22.12 24.10 -2.78
CA LEU A 85 21.61 25.45 -2.99
C LEU A 85 22.62 26.46 -2.46
N LYS A 86 23.05 27.38 -3.31
CA LYS A 86 23.80 28.56 -2.87
C LYS A 86 22.86 29.62 -2.32
N ALA A 87 23.40 30.55 -1.54
CA ALA A 87 22.67 31.70 -1.03
C ALA A 87 21.89 32.42 -2.15
N GLY A 88 20.59 32.60 -1.94
CA GLY A 88 19.67 33.21 -2.89
C GLY A 88 19.18 32.30 -4.02
N GLN A 89 19.56 31.03 -4.05
CA GLN A 89 19.02 30.04 -4.99
C GLN A 89 17.76 29.39 -4.44
N SER A 90 16.90 28.95 -5.35
CA SER A 90 15.76 28.11 -5.04
C SER A 90 15.62 26.99 -6.05
N VAL A 91 14.98 25.91 -5.62
CA VAL A 91 14.61 24.78 -6.47
C VAL A 91 13.14 24.45 -6.24
N LEU A 92 12.46 24.07 -7.30
CA LEU A 92 11.10 23.52 -7.26
C LEU A 92 11.19 22.02 -7.53
N LEU A 93 10.76 21.22 -6.56
CA LEU A 93 10.65 19.77 -6.68
C LEU A 93 9.18 19.39 -6.76
N THR A 94 8.84 18.33 -7.47
CA THR A 94 7.48 17.79 -7.49
C THR A 94 7.45 16.52 -6.65
N VAL A 95 7.01 16.62 -5.39
CA VAL A 95 7.05 15.54 -4.40
C VAL A 95 5.66 14.93 -4.19
N LEU A 96 5.61 13.63 -3.95
CA LEU A 96 4.44 12.93 -3.45
C LEU A 96 4.49 12.94 -1.92
N ALA A 97 3.61 13.73 -1.31
CA ALA A 97 3.50 13.71 0.15
C ALA A 97 2.81 12.41 0.59
N PRO A 98 3.27 11.77 1.69
CA PRO A 98 2.62 10.62 2.29
C PRO A 98 1.10 10.79 2.43
N PRO A 99 0.29 9.80 2.06
CA PRO A 99 -1.17 9.89 2.07
C PRO A 99 -1.79 9.77 3.46
N ARG A 100 -1.08 9.16 4.42
CA ARG A 100 -1.65 8.72 5.70
C ARG A 100 -0.84 9.16 6.93
N THR A 101 0.02 10.17 6.78
CA THR A 101 0.74 10.81 7.90
C THR A 101 0.49 12.29 7.97
N ASP A 102 0.77 12.91 9.11
CA ASP A 102 0.58 14.34 9.37
C ASP A 102 1.88 15.17 9.31
N THR A 103 3.03 14.52 9.18
CA THR A 103 4.36 15.15 9.33
C THR A 103 5.28 14.75 8.19
N ALA A 104 5.88 15.75 7.55
CA ALA A 104 6.99 15.59 6.61
C ALA A 104 8.25 16.30 7.11
N VAL A 105 9.41 15.89 6.60
CA VAL A 105 10.73 16.42 6.96
C VAL A 105 11.55 16.76 5.71
N VAL A 106 12.30 17.85 5.76
CA VAL A 106 13.43 18.12 4.86
C VAL A 106 14.67 18.27 5.72
N LEU A 107 15.72 17.50 5.45
CA LEU A 107 16.94 17.54 6.27
C LEU A 107 17.95 18.50 5.66
N LEU A 108 18.48 19.42 6.45
CA LEU A 108 19.49 20.38 6.03
C LEU A 108 20.88 20.00 6.55
N GLY A 109 21.88 20.31 5.75
CA GLY A 109 23.28 20.13 6.10
C GLY A 109 24.18 21.09 5.34
N ASP A 110 25.46 21.06 5.68
CA ASP A 110 26.48 21.88 5.02
C ASP A 110 26.48 21.64 3.50
N TYR A 111 26.76 22.70 2.73
CA TYR A 111 26.83 22.62 1.28
C TYR A 111 27.79 21.51 0.79
N GLY A 112 27.31 20.68 -0.13
CA GLY A 112 28.03 19.53 -0.66
C GLY A 112 28.03 18.30 0.27
N ARG A 113 27.14 18.24 1.27
CA ARG A 113 27.06 17.09 2.19
C ARG A 113 26.74 15.80 1.45
N GLU A 114 27.56 14.77 1.68
CA GLU A 114 27.44 13.47 1.01
C GLU A 114 26.64 12.42 1.81
N ASN A 115 26.68 12.43 3.14
CA ASN A 115 26.08 11.37 3.97
C ASN A 115 24.98 11.94 4.86
N TRP A 116 23.86 11.22 4.97
CA TRP A 116 22.67 11.69 5.68
C TRP A 116 22.13 10.61 6.63
N PRO A 117 21.62 11.00 7.82
CA PRO A 117 20.91 10.09 8.69
C PRO A 117 19.50 9.85 8.15
N ILE A 118 19.02 8.62 8.29
CA ILE A 118 17.65 8.23 7.93
C ILE A 118 16.99 7.46 9.07
N ARG A 119 15.67 7.28 8.97
CA ARG A 119 14.87 6.47 9.88
C ARG A 119 15.16 4.97 9.76
N GLU A 120 14.87 4.24 10.82
CA GLU A 120 14.84 2.78 10.82
C GLU A 120 13.62 2.25 10.01
N LEU A 121 13.63 0.95 9.67
CA LEU A 121 12.57 0.33 8.86
C LEU A 121 11.19 0.33 9.54
N ASN A 122 11.16 0.38 10.88
CA ASN A 122 9.97 0.21 11.70
C ASN A 122 9.54 1.50 12.39
N GLU A 123 9.97 2.65 11.90
CA GLU A 123 9.56 3.94 12.44
C GLU A 123 9.23 4.93 11.31
N SER A 124 8.33 5.88 11.58
CA SER A 124 8.00 7.00 10.70
C SER A 124 9.02 8.13 10.81
N TRP A 125 8.99 9.09 9.88
CA TRP A 125 9.78 10.32 10.00
C TRP A 125 9.40 11.16 11.23
N LYS A 126 8.14 11.10 11.67
CA LYS A 126 7.67 11.76 12.89
C LYS A 126 8.34 11.15 14.12
N THR A 127 8.24 9.84 14.29
CA THR A 127 8.86 9.10 15.41
C THR A 127 10.38 9.26 15.41
N TRP A 128 11.01 9.19 14.24
CA TRP A 128 12.45 9.44 14.08
C TRP A 128 12.84 10.84 14.57
N TRP A 129 12.05 11.87 14.24
CA TRP A 129 12.29 13.23 14.71
C TRP A 129 12.07 13.37 16.22
N GLU A 130 10.95 12.85 16.74
CA GLU A 130 10.59 12.94 18.17
C GLU A 130 11.64 12.30 19.08
N ARG A 131 12.23 11.17 18.66
CA ARG A 131 13.32 10.52 19.41
C ARG A 131 14.69 11.18 19.26
N GLY A 132 14.81 12.26 18.50
CA GLY A 132 16.08 12.96 18.28
C GLY A 132 16.98 12.33 17.21
N GLY A 133 16.43 11.61 16.23
CA GLY A 133 17.19 10.93 15.17
C GLY A 133 18.08 11.86 14.35
N TYR A 134 17.76 13.15 14.30
CA TYR A 134 18.55 14.20 13.66
C TYR A 134 19.90 14.47 14.33
N GLU A 135 20.15 13.97 15.55
CA GLU A 135 21.50 14.01 16.16
C GLU A 135 22.48 13.03 15.50
N GLY A 136 21.99 12.04 14.73
CA GLY A 136 22.80 11.08 13.98
C GLY A 136 23.56 10.03 14.81
N LYS A 137 23.28 9.88 16.12
CA LYS A 137 24.02 8.92 16.98
C LYS A 137 23.55 7.46 16.83
N SER A 138 22.31 7.25 16.42
CA SER A 138 21.65 5.94 16.37
C SER A 138 20.73 5.81 15.16
N SER A 139 21.11 6.45 14.06
CA SER A 139 20.32 6.48 12.81
C SER A 139 21.11 5.77 11.72
N GLN A 140 20.42 5.03 10.85
CA GLN A 140 21.03 4.48 9.64
C GLN A 140 21.55 5.60 8.73
N GLY A 141 22.41 5.23 7.78
CA GLY A 141 23.03 6.17 6.87
C GLY A 141 22.64 5.93 5.41
N ILE A 142 22.54 7.02 4.66
CA ILE A 142 22.58 7.00 3.20
C ILE A 142 23.74 7.85 2.70
N LYS A 143 24.16 7.58 1.48
CA LYS A 143 25.10 8.40 0.72
C LYS A 143 24.42 8.92 -0.54
N ARG A 144 24.62 10.20 -0.81
CA ARG A 144 24.28 10.87 -2.06
C ARG A 144 25.02 10.24 -3.25
N ILE A 145 24.31 10.06 -4.34
CA ILE A 145 24.84 9.62 -5.63
C ILE A 145 24.50 10.68 -6.66
N VAL A 146 25.54 11.22 -7.29
CA VAL A 146 25.39 12.30 -8.27
C VAL A 146 24.60 11.77 -9.46
N GLY A 147 23.56 12.50 -9.86
CA GLY A 147 22.73 12.16 -11.01
C GLY A 147 23.52 12.21 -12.32
N ASP A 148 23.18 11.31 -13.24
CA ASP A 148 23.81 11.25 -14.56
C ASP A 148 23.41 12.47 -15.40
N ASN A 149 24.34 13.00 -16.19
CA ASN A 149 24.08 14.15 -17.10
C ASN A 149 23.47 15.40 -16.44
N GLY A 150 23.61 15.55 -15.12
CA GLY A 150 23.07 16.68 -14.37
C GLY A 150 21.60 16.57 -14.02
N THR A 151 21.01 15.36 -14.09
CA THR A 151 19.70 15.08 -13.46
C THR A 151 19.80 15.25 -11.94
N LEU A 152 18.65 15.27 -11.28
CA LEU A 152 18.59 15.18 -9.82
C LEU A 152 19.40 14.00 -9.27
N ASP A 153 20.02 14.23 -8.12
CA ASP A 153 20.82 13.23 -7.44
C ASP A 153 19.93 12.18 -6.79
N THR A 154 20.45 10.97 -6.68
CA THR A 154 19.81 9.83 -6.01
C THR A 154 20.54 9.51 -4.70
N VAL A 155 20.09 8.48 -4.01
CA VAL A 155 20.66 8.06 -2.73
C VAL A 155 20.85 6.55 -2.69
N GLN A 156 21.82 6.09 -1.92
CA GLN A 156 22.06 4.67 -1.66
C GLN A 156 22.34 4.44 -0.17
N VAL A 157 22.12 3.22 0.32
CA VAL A 157 22.46 2.84 1.70
C VAL A 157 23.96 3.02 1.97
N SER A 158 24.30 3.48 3.18
CA SER A 158 25.66 3.76 3.62
C SER A 158 25.85 3.36 5.09
N GLY A 159 27.01 2.77 5.40
CA GLY A 159 27.40 2.53 6.80
C GLY A 159 27.73 3.81 7.59
N SER A 160 27.74 4.97 6.94
CA SER A 160 27.97 6.29 7.54
C SER A 160 26.75 7.18 7.33
N ASN A 161 26.23 7.75 8.42
CA ASN A 161 25.09 8.67 8.40
C ASN A 161 25.48 10.16 8.33
N GLY A 162 26.78 10.47 8.37
CA GLY A 162 27.29 11.85 8.31
C GLY A 162 27.07 12.68 9.57
N GLY A 163 26.46 12.14 10.63
CA GLY A 163 26.21 12.82 11.90
C GLY A 163 25.00 13.77 11.86
N ALA A 164 24.98 14.74 12.77
CA ALA A 164 23.83 15.61 13.00
C ALA A 164 23.40 16.42 11.77
N VAL A 165 22.09 16.66 11.65
CA VAL A 165 21.42 17.47 10.62
C VAL A 165 20.37 18.38 11.27
N THR A 166 19.90 19.37 10.51
CA THR A 166 18.81 20.25 10.94
C THR A 166 17.53 19.87 10.20
N PRO A 167 16.51 19.32 10.87
CA PRO A 167 15.24 18.97 10.22
C PRO A 167 14.35 20.21 10.07
N VAL A 168 13.71 20.36 8.91
CA VAL A 168 12.59 21.29 8.69
C VAL A 168 11.32 20.46 8.67
N LEU A 169 10.41 20.71 9.61
CA LEU A 169 9.12 20.03 9.68
C LEU A 169 8.08 20.72 8.81
N LEU A 170 7.30 19.92 8.09
CA LEU A 170 6.15 20.34 7.30
C LEU A 170 4.92 19.58 7.79
N SER A 171 3.76 20.23 7.82
CA SER A 171 2.50 19.54 8.07
C SER A 171 2.02 18.85 6.80
N ILE A 172 1.34 17.73 6.93
CA ILE A 172 0.60 17.08 5.84
C ILE A 172 -0.88 17.07 6.20
N MET A 173 -1.73 17.40 5.23
CA MET A 173 -3.18 17.32 5.36
C MET A 173 -3.75 16.72 4.07
N ARG A 174 -4.38 15.55 4.16
CA ARG A 174 -5.16 15.00 3.05
C ARG A 174 -6.60 15.54 3.14
N PRO A 175 -7.08 16.29 2.14
CA PRO A 175 -8.43 16.84 2.16
C PRO A 175 -9.48 15.75 1.99
N GLU A 176 -10.72 16.04 2.34
CA GLU A 176 -11.85 15.16 2.11
C GLU A 176 -12.67 15.65 0.90
N ALA A 177 -13.14 14.72 0.06
CA ALA A 177 -13.97 15.07 -1.08
C ALA A 177 -15.33 15.60 -0.59
N PRO A 178 -15.87 16.67 -1.22
CA PRO A 178 -17.20 17.13 -0.87
C PRO A 178 -18.24 16.10 -1.30
N GLY A 179 -19.21 15.81 -0.44
CA GLY A 179 -20.35 14.94 -0.76
C GLY A 179 -20.39 13.62 -0.01
N PHE A 180 -19.35 13.28 0.75
CA PHE A 180 -19.33 12.17 1.69
C PHE A 180 -19.21 12.71 3.12
N SER A 181 -19.92 12.08 4.05
CA SER A 181 -19.70 12.26 5.48
C SER A 181 -18.58 11.35 5.99
N GLU A 182 -18.10 11.60 7.21
CA GLU A 182 -17.11 10.76 7.87
C GLU A 182 -17.59 9.30 7.97
N ALA A 183 -18.87 9.10 8.29
CA ALA A 183 -19.51 7.78 8.32
C ALA A 183 -19.62 7.09 6.95
N GLU A 184 -19.42 7.83 5.85
CA GLU A 184 -19.37 7.28 4.48
C GLU A 184 -17.93 7.11 3.96
N GLY A 185 -16.93 7.32 4.82
CA GLY A 185 -15.52 7.18 4.49
C GLY A 185 -14.87 8.41 3.87
N SER A 186 -15.34 9.63 4.19
CA SER A 186 -14.79 10.88 3.63
C SER A 186 -13.28 11.07 3.91
N ARG A 187 -12.77 10.54 5.03
CA ARG A 187 -11.35 10.60 5.42
C ARG A 187 -10.38 10.05 4.35
N HIS A 188 -10.84 9.12 3.53
CA HIS A 188 -10.03 8.44 2.51
C HIS A 188 -10.65 8.55 1.11
N SER A 189 -11.03 9.76 0.73
CA SER A 189 -11.79 10.05 -0.50
C SER A 189 -11.08 10.95 -1.52
N THR A 190 -9.80 11.27 -1.31
CA THR A 190 -9.01 12.10 -2.22
C THR A 190 -7.60 11.56 -2.39
N GLY A 191 -6.85 12.03 -3.39
CA GLY A 191 -5.50 11.56 -3.67
C GLY A 191 -5.42 11.04 -5.10
N MET A 192 -4.24 10.55 -5.49
CA MET A 192 -4.06 9.89 -6.77
C MET A 192 -4.77 8.53 -6.80
N VAL A 193 -4.77 7.83 -5.66
CA VAL A 193 -5.63 6.69 -5.36
C VAL A 193 -6.32 6.96 -4.02
N ASP A 194 -7.50 6.36 -3.81
CA ASP A 194 -8.22 6.49 -2.55
C ASP A 194 -9.20 5.32 -2.33
N GLY A 195 -9.42 4.96 -1.07
CA GLY A 195 -10.29 3.83 -0.71
C GLY A 195 -11.76 4.05 -1.05
N ARG A 196 -12.23 5.30 -1.14
CA ARG A 196 -13.62 5.60 -1.53
C ARG A 196 -13.85 5.26 -3.00
N THR A 197 -12.90 5.52 -3.88
CA THR A 197 -12.93 5.12 -5.29
C THR A 197 -12.97 3.58 -5.42
N VAL A 198 -12.14 2.87 -4.66
CA VAL A 198 -12.17 1.39 -4.61
C VAL A 198 -13.54 0.90 -4.16
N PHE A 199 -14.08 1.44 -3.06
CA PHE A 199 -15.41 1.10 -2.55
C PHE A 199 -16.52 1.37 -3.59
N ASN A 200 -16.41 2.45 -4.36
CA ASN A 200 -17.37 2.72 -5.44
C ASN A 200 -17.31 1.67 -6.56
N TYR A 201 -16.11 1.21 -6.95
CA TYR A 201 -15.97 0.10 -7.92
C TYR A 201 -16.57 -1.20 -7.38
N ILE A 202 -16.36 -1.50 -6.09
CA ILE A 202 -16.99 -2.66 -5.44
C ILE A 202 -18.51 -2.56 -5.56
N ASN A 203 -19.10 -1.41 -5.24
CA ASN A 203 -20.55 -1.20 -5.33
C ASN A 203 -21.08 -1.31 -6.76
N VAL A 204 -20.35 -0.80 -7.77
CA VAL A 204 -20.77 -0.91 -9.17
C VAL A 204 -20.79 -2.37 -9.62
N MET A 205 -19.73 -3.13 -9.34
CA MET A 205 -19.67 -4.54 -9.74
C MET A 205 -20.63 -5.42 -8.94
N SER A 206 -20.93 -5.03 -7.70
CA SER A 206 -21.76 -5.79 -6.76
C SER A 206 -23.23 -5.36 -6.73
N ASP A 207 -23.70 -4.50 -7.64
CA ASP A 207 -25.07 -3.97 -7.59
C ASP A 207 -26.11 -5.05 -7.92
N GLU A 208 -26.78 -5.57 -6.88
CA GLU A 208 -27.82 -6.59 -6.98
C GLU A 208 -29.19 -6.06 -7.43
N THR A 209 -29.31 -4.77 -7.77
CA THR A 209 -30.56 -4.18 -8.24
C THR A 209 -31.07 -4.94 -9.49
N PRO A 210 -32.31 -5.46 -9.50
CA PRO A 210 -32.79 -6.25 -10.64
C PRO A 210 -32.89 -5.43 -11.93
N ASP A 211 -32.25 -5.91 -13.00
CA ASP A 211 -32.40 -5.41 -14.37
C ASP A 211 -32.96 -6.52 -15.29
N PRO A 212 -34.26 -6.47 -15.63
CA PRO A 212 -34.87 -7.44 -16.56
C PRO A 212 -34.35 -7.38 -18.00
N THR A 213 -33.55 -6.36 -18.35
CA THR A 213 -32.93 -6.20 -19.68
C THR A 213 -31.53 -6.79 -19.75
N ASP A 214 -30.88 -6.99 -18.60
CA ASP A 214 -29.71 -7.83 -18.48
C ASP A 214 -30.14 -9.30 -18.54
N LEU A 215 -29.65 -10.02 -19.56
CA LEU A 215 -29.95 -11.43 -19.76
C LEU A 215 -28.84 -12.36 -19.26
N ALA A 216 -27.75 -11.80 -18.76
CA ALA A 216 -26.58 -12.50 -18.26
C ALA A 216 -26.79 -12.94 -16.81
N ASP A 217 -27.12 -12.01 -15.91
CA ASP A 217 -27.35 -12.26 -14.48
C ASP A 217 -28.66 -11.65 -13.92
N GLY A 218 -29.30 -10.76 -14.70
CA GLY A 218 -30.52 -10.04 -14.33
C GLY A 218 -30.31 -8.93 -13.29
N ALA A 219 -29.10 -8.40 -13.15
CA ALA A 219 -28.73 -7.33 -12.23
C ALA A 219 -28.16 -6.11 -12.97
N VAL A 220 -28.01 -4.99 -12.26
CA VAL A 220 -27.35 -3.78 -12.79
C VAL A 220 -25.82 -3.91 -12.74
N GLY A 221 -25.31 -4.65 -11.74
CA GLY A 221 -23.89 -4.95 -11.57
C GLY A 221 -23.39 -6.06 -12.49
N TYR A 222 -22.28 -6.69 -12.10
CA TYR A 222 -21.59 -7.74 -12.85
C TYR A 222 -21.44 -8.99 -11.96
N LEU A 223 -22.58 -9.62 -11.68
CA LEU A 223 -22.70 -10.75 -10.76
C LEU A 223 -22.42 -12.09 -11.46
N ASP A 224 -22.49 -13.17 -10.70
CA ASP A 224 -22.42 -14.55 -11.18
C ASP A 224 -21.22 -14.81 -12.11
N ARG A 225 -20.08 -14.12 -11.88
CA ARG A 225 -18.86 -14.18 -12.71
C ARG A 225 -18.06 -15.48 -12.52
N TRP A 226 -18.76 -16.62 -12.61
CA TRP A 226 -18.22 -17.97 -12.47
C TRP A 226 -17.49 -18.44 -13.73
N ALA A 227 -16.20 -18.73 -13.60
CA ALA A 227 -15.40 -19.25 -14.70
C ALA A 227 -15.78 -20.70 -15.07
N GLY A 228 -15.74 -21.02 -16.37
CA GLY A 228 -15.72 -22.39 -16.88
C GLY A 228 -17.03 -23.12 -17.07
N GLN A 229 -18.13 -22.41 -17.29
CA GLN A 229 -19.43 -23.03 -17.57
C GLN A 229 -20.13 -22.47 -18.81
N GLY A 230 -19.43 -21.75 -19.70
CA GLY A 230 -20.07 -21.07 -20.83
C GLY A 230 -21.02 -19.98 -20.34
N ASN A 231 -20.58 -19.23 -19.34
CA ASN A 231 -21.39 -18.34 -18.53
C ASN A 231 -21.46 -16.94 -19.14
N ALA A 232 -22.66 -16.47 -19.47
CA ALA A 232 -22.85 -15.17 -20.08
C ALA A 232 -22.47 -14.01 -19.14
N ALA A 233 -22.72 -14.14 -17.83
CA ALA A 233 -22.39 -13.11 -16.84
C ALA A 233 -20.87 -12.96 -16.67
N TYR A 234 -20.15 -14.08 -16.70
CA TYR A 234 -18.69 -14.09 -16.71
C TYR A 234 -18.11 -13.35 -17.93
N GLU A 235 -18.65 -13.58 -19.13
CA GLU A 235 -18.22 -12.89 -20.35
C GLU A 235 -18.58 -11.39 -20.32
N ASP A 236 -19.75 -11.04 -19.79
CA ASP A 236 -20.19 -9.64 -19.69
C ASP A 236 -19.31 -8.84 -18.72
N ALA A 237 -19.05 -9.40 -17.53
CA ALA A 237 -18.09 -8.85 -16.57
C ALA A 237 -16.70 -8.67 -17.19
N ALA A 238 -16.22 -9.65 -17.96
CA ALA A 238 -14.95 -9.54 -18.66
C ALA A 238 -14.94 -8.38 -19.67
N GLN A 239 -16.02 -8.18 -20.44
CA GLN A 239 -16.13 -7.06 -21.38
C GLN A 239 -16.15 -5.70 -20.67
N TYR A 240 -16.80 -5.58 -19.52
CA TYR A 240 -16.75 -4.38 -18.70
C TYR A 240 -15.33 -4.05 -18.25
N LEU A 241 -14.60 -5.04 -17.74
CA LEU A 241 -13.24 -4.86 -17.25
C LEU A 241 -12.26 -4.49 -18.38
N ILE A 242 -12.37 -5.14 -19.55
CA ILE A 242 -11.59 -4.78 -20.74
C ILE A 242 -11.84 -3.33 -21.12
N GLN A 243 -13.11 -2.93 -21.29
CA GLN A 243 -13.46 -1.57 -21.69
C GLN A 243 -13.00 -0.53 -20.65
N THR A 244 -13.09 -0.87 -19.37
CA THR A 244 -12.64 0.00 -18.28
C THR A 244 -11.14 0.25 -18.36
N MET A 245 -10.32 -0.80 -18.48
CA MET A 245 -8.87 -0.66 -18.63
C MET A 245 -8.46 0.02 -19.95
N GLU A 246 -9.15 -0.26 -21.07
CA GLU A 246 -8.93 0.44 -22.34
C GLU A 246 -9.23 1.94 -22.22
N ASN A 247 -10.28 2.32 -21.47
CA ASN A 247 -10.65 3.71 -21.24
C ASN A 247 -9.65 4.45 -20.36
N PHE A 248 -8.91 3.75 -19.49
CA PHE A 248 -7.75 4.32 -18.80
C PHE A 248 -6.58 4.61 -19.74
N GLY A 249 -6.60 4.09 -20.97
CA GLY A 249 -5.54 4.25 -21.96
C GLY A 249 -4.49 3.13 -21.96
N LEU A 250 -4.77 2.01 -21.28
CA LEU A 250 -3.90 0.84 -21.26
C LEU A 250 -4.08 0.01 -22.54
N GLU A 251 -3.00 -0.67 -22.96
CA GLU A 251 -3.11 -1.71 -23.99
C GLU A 251 -3.61 -3.00 -23.33
N VAL A 252 -4.89 -3.34 -23.53
CA VAL A 252 -5.47 -4.55 -22.93
C VAL A 252 -5.18 -5.75 -23.83
N ILE A 253 -4.40 -6.70 -23.31
CA ILE A 253 -4.13 -7.97 -23.96
C ILE A 253 -4.83 -9.05 -23.17
N THR A 254 -5.64 -9.82 -23.87
CA THR A 254 -6.46 -10.85 -23.28
C THR A 254 -6.03 -12.24 -23.72
N GLN A 255 -6.03 -13.17 -22.77
CA GLN A 255 -5.63 -14.56 -23.04
C GLN A 255 -6.82 -15.46 -22.77
N ARG A 256 -7.47 -15.92 -23.85
CA ARG A 256 -8.55 -16.91 -23.79
C ARG A 256 -7.96 -18.30 -23.93
N PHE A 257 -8.24 -19.17 -22.97
CA PHE A 257 -7.68 -20.52 -22.93
C PHE A 257 -8.71 -21.56 -22.46
N VAL A 258 -8.37 -22.82 -22.73
CA VAL A 258 -9.10 -24.00 -22.26
C VAL A 258 -8.19 -24.73 -21.30
N TYR A 259 -8.69 -25.06 -20.12
CA TYR A 259 -7.97 -25.88 -19.15
C TYR A 259 -8.54 -27.30 -19.18
N ASP A 260 -7.67 -28.30 -19.38
CA ASP A 260 -8.03 -29.71 -19.31
C ASP A 260 -6.95 -30.45 -18.52
N SER A 261 -7.26 -30.86 -17.29
CA SER A 261 -6.35 -31.60 -16.43
C SER A 261 -6.59 -33.10 -16.57
N LEU A 262 -5.66 -33.80 -17.21
CA LEU A 262 -5.67 -35.26 -17.29
C LEU A 262 -5.49 -35.94 -15.91
N MET A 263 -4.89 -35.23 -14.94
CA MET A 263 -4.57 -35.75 -13.60
C MET A 263 -5.76 -35.65 -12.64
N THR A 264 -6.51 -34.55 -12.68
CA THR A 264 -7.67 -34.32 -11.82
C THR A 264 -8.99 -34.60 -12.54
N GLY A 265 -8.97 -34.72 -13.88
CA GLY A 265 -10.16 -34.80 -14.72
C GLY A 265 -10.93 -33.48 -14.81
N SER A 266 -10.37 -32.39 -14.28
CA SER A 266 -11.01 -31.06 -14.25
C SER A 266 -10.95 -30.42 -15.64
N GLN A 267 -12.10 -29.93 -16.12
CA GLN A 267 -12.19 -29.19 -17.37
C GLN A 267 -12.74 -27.80 -17.11
N ASN A 268 -12.07 -26.79 -17.66
CA ASN A 268 -12.56 -25.43 -17.80
C ASN A 268 -12.64 -25.12 -19.31
N PRO A 269 -13.82 -25.26 -19.93
CA PRO A 269 -13.98 -25.03 -21.37
C PRO A 269 -13.78 -23.56 -21.79
N GLU A 270 -13.78 -22.61 -20.85
CA GLU A 270 -13.68 -21.17 -21.14
C GLU A 270 -13.13 -20.40 -19.93
N ALA A 271 -11.88 -19.94 -20.04
CA ALA A 271 -11.22 -19.06 -19.09
C ALA A 271 -10.53 -17.91 -19.84
N TYR A 272 -10.45 -16.74 -19.20
CA TYR A 272 -10.05 -15.51 -19.87
C TYR A 272 -9.29 -14.56 -18.93
N ASN A 273 -7.98 -14.44 -19.08
CA ASN A 273 -7.21 -13.41 -18.36
C ASN A 273 -7.34 -12.06 -19.06
N ILE A 274 -7.43 -10.99 -18.27
CA ILE A 274 -7.54 -9.60 -18.74
C ILE A 274 -6.35 -8.83 -18.19
N CYS A 275 -5.39 -8.47 -19.03
CA CYS A 275 -4.19 -7.76 -18.59
C CYS A 275 -4.04 -6.44 -19.34
N GLY A 276 -4.09 -5.31 -18.62
CA GLY A 276 -3.77 -3.98 -19.11
C GLY A 276 -2.27 -3.70 -19.00
N TYR A 277 -1.63 -3.34 -20.12
CA TYR A 277 -0.20 -3.07 -20.19
C TYR A 277 0.08 -1.57 -20.30
N ARG A 278 0.95 -1.09 -19.41
CA ARG A 278 1.66 0.19 -19.55
C ARG A 278 3.13 -0.12 -19.84
N TRP A 279 3.53 0.01 -21.10
CA TRP A 279 4.88 -0.35 -21.54
C TRP A 279 5.95 0.57 -20.97
N GLY A 280 7.00 -0.02 -20.41
CA GLY A 280 8.16 0.70 -19.89
C GLY A 280 8.95 1.39 -20.99
N GLU A 281 9.52 2.55 -20.67
CA GLU A 281 10.28 3.38 -21.60
C GLU A 281 11.78 3.08 -21.59
N VAL A 282 12.29 2.40 -20.55
CA VAL A 282 13.71 2.01 -20.43
C VAL A 282 13.88 0.52 -20.70
N ASP A 283 13.22 -0.32 -19.91
CA ASP A 283 13.32 -1.78 -19.97
C ASP A 283 11.92 -2.39 -20.19
N ARG A 284 11.48 -2.42 -21.45
CA ARG A 284 10.15 -2.92 -21.82
C ARG A 284 9.93 -4.41 -21.49
N ASP A 285 11.01 -5.20 -21.47
CA ASP A 285 10.97 -6.64 -21.19
C ASP A 285 11.04 -6.95 -19.68
N LYS A 286 11.15 -5.96 -18.80
CA LYS A 286 11.00 -6.14 -17.34
C LYS A 286 9.58 -5.80 -16.93
N TRP A 287 8.87 -6.78 -16.38
CA TRP A 287 7.44 -6.65 -16.08
C TRP A 287 7.21 -6.68 -14.57
N MET A 288 6.54 -5.66 -14.05
CA MET A 288 6.00 -5.62 -12.70
C MET A 288 4.50 -5.88 -12.79
N VAL A 289 4.05 -6.94 -12.14
CA VAL A 289 2.67 -7.40 -12.26
C VAL A 289 1.89 -7.06 -10.99
N PHE A 290 0.70 -6.51 -11.17
CA PHE A 290 -0.27 -6.22 -10.12
C PHE A 290 -1.54 -6.96 -10.48
N GLY A 291 -2.01 -7.84 -9.61
CA GLY A 291 -3.13 -8.70 -9.97
C GLY A 291 -4.08 -9.01 -8.85
N ALA A 292 -5.26 -9.44 -9.28
CA ALA A 292 -6.35 -9.99 -8.50
C ALA A 292 -7.09 -10.95 -9.42
N HIS A 293 -7.86 -11.91 -8.89
CA HIS A 293 -8.77 -12.65 -9.74
C HIS A 293 -10.11 -11.95 -9.85
N PHE A 294 -10.75 -12.08 -11.00
CA PHE A 294 -12.08 -11.53 -11.24
C PHE A 294 -13.16 -12.60 -11.37
N ASP A 295 -12.83 -13.88 -11.38
CA ASP A 295 -13.85 -14.88 -11.15
C ASP A 295 -14.23 -14.95 -9.67
N ILE A 296 -15.39 -15.51 -9.38
CA ILE A 296 -15.89 -15.76 -8.02
C ILE A 296 -16.27 -17.24 -7.88
N ALA A 297 -16.29 -17.73 -6.64
CA ALA A 297 -16.61 -19.11 -6.33
C ALA A 297 -17.96 -19.57 -6.94
N PRO A 298 -17.96 -20.61 -7.80
CA PRO A 298 -19.18 -21.14 -8.42
C PRO A 298 -20.00 -22.01 -7.47
N PRO A 299 -21.34 -22.03 -7.57
CA PRO A 299 -22.16 -22.89 -6.74
C PRO A 299 -22.01 -24.37 -7.08
N ILE A 300 -21.83 -25.23 -6.07
CA ILE A 300 -21.60 -26.68 -6.26
C ILE A 300 -22.89 -27.47 -6.55
N ASN A 301 -24.07 -26.99 -6.13
CA ASN A 301 -25.32 -27.77 -6.19
C ASN A 301 -26.56 -27.01 -6.75
N GLY A 302 -26.35 -25.88 -7.43
CA GLY A 302 -27.45 -25.14 -8.10
C GLY A 302 -28.50 -24.53 -7.17
N GLY A 303 -28.24 -24.51 -5.86
CA GLY A 303 -29.04 -23.81 -4.87
C GLY A 303 -28.21 -22.70 -4.24
N MET A 304 -28.61 -21.44 -4.48
CA MET A 304 -28.11 -20.29 -3.73
C MET A 304 -28.99 -20.15 -2.49
N LEU A 305 -28.46 -20.49 -1.32
CA LEU A 305 -29.18 -20.40 -0.05
C LEU A 305 -28.35 -19.57 0.91
N ASP A 306 -29.02 -18.58 1.51
CA ASP A 306 -28.46 -17.74 2.56
C ASP A 306 -27.88 -18.63 3.70
N PRO A 307 -26.55 -18.57 3.94
CA PRO A 307 -25.91 -19.40 4.93
C PRO A 307 -26.30 -19.01 6.37
N HIS A 308 -26.80 -17.80 6.60
CA HIS A 308 -27.28 -17.38 7.93
C HIS A 308 -28.55 -18.14 8.33
N ILE A 309 -29.32 -18.64 7.36
CA ILE A 309 -30.55 -19.40 7.59
C ILE A 309 -30.31 -20.91 7.50
N PHE A 310 -29.50 -21.34 6.53
CA PHE A 310 -29.37 -22.75 6.16
C PHE A 310 -28.02 -23.38 6.54
N GLY A 311 -27.12 -22.61 7.16
CA GLY A 311 -25.73 -23.00 7.40
C GLY A 311 -24.85 -22.84 6.16
N ARG A 312 -23.52 -22.93 6.31
CA ARG A 312 -22.57 -22.77 5.20
C ARG A 312 -22.94 -23.64 4.00
N THR A 313 -22.96 -23.00 2.85
CA THR A 313 -23.07 -23.60 1.53
C THR A 313 -21.73 -23.41 0.79
N TYR A 314 -21.76 -23.29 -0.53
CA TYR A 314 -20.59 -22.95 -1.33
C TYR A 314 -21.02 -22.24 -2.61
N GLY A 315 -20.31 -21.16 -2.94
CA GLY A 315 -20.52 -20.31 -4.10
C GLY A 315 -21.18 -19.00 -3.73
N THR A 316 -20.91 -17.98 -4.52
CA THR A 316 -21.42 -16.61 -4.32
C THR A 316 -21.92 -16.02 -5.64
N ARG A 317 -22.86 -15.08 -5.56
CA ARG A 317 -23.27 -14.27 -6.72
C ARG A 317 -22.45 -13.00 -6.86
N VAL A 318 -21.97 -12.48 -5.73
CA VAL A 318 -21.35 -11.16 -5.65
C VAL A 318 -19.84 -11.30 -5.50
N GLY A 319 -19.39 -12.02 -4.47
CA GLY A 319 -17.96 -12.17 -4.18
C GLY A 319 -17.34 -10.81 -3.85
N ALA A 320 -17.99 -10.05 -2.95
CA ALA A 320 -17.59 -8.68 -2.63
C ALA A 320 -16.17 -8.65 -2.04
N TYR A 321 -15.93 -9.50 -1.04
CA TYR A 321 -14.63 -9.73 -0.44
C TYR A 321 -13.70 -10.53 -1.36
N ASP A 322 -14.22 -11.63 -1.91
CA ASP A 322 -13.47 -12.58 -2.71
C ASP A 322 -14.04 -12.73 -4.14
N ASN A 323 -13.53 -11.98 -5.13
CA ASN A 323 -12.45 -10.99 -5.04
C ASN A 323 -12.75 -9.70 -5.82
N THR A 324 -13.99 -9.22 -5.68
CA THR A 324 -14.39 -7.92 -6.24
C THR A 324 -13.60 -6.79 -5.59
N ALA A 325 -13.26 -6.90 -4.30
CA ALA A 325 -12.38 -5.97 -3.60
C ALA A 325 -10.99 -5.86 -4.26
N GLY A 326 -10.28 -6.97 -4.47
CA GLY A 326 -8.98 -6.97 -5.15
C GLY A 326 -9.06 -6.50 -6.59
N THR A 327 -10.08 -6.95 -7.34
CA THR A 327 -10.37 -6.45 -8.71
C THR A 327 -10.49 -4.91 -8.72
N SER A 328 -11.25 -4.35 -7.77
CA SER A 328 -11.48 -2.90 -7.65
C SER A 328 -10.20 -2.13 -7.29
N MET A 329 -9.35 -2.71 -6.44
CA MET A 329 -8.05 -2.11 -6.12
C MET A 329 -7.11 -2.11 -7.33
N VAL A 330 -7.05 -3.21 -8.10
CA VAL A 330 -6.28 -3.25 -9.36
C VAL A 330 -6.77 -2.18 -10.33
N LEU A 331 -8.08 -2.01 -10.52
CA LEU A 331 -8.65 -0.97 -11.39
C LEU A 331 -8.25 0.44 -10.93
N THR A 332 -8.31 0.70 -9.62
CA THR A 332 -7.97 2.02 -9.06
C THR A 332 -6.48 2.35 -9.22
N VAL A 333 -5.58 1.38 -8.99
CA VAL A 333 -4.14 1.57 -9.25
C VAL A 333 -3.88 1.69 -10.75
N ALA A 334 -4.55 0.88 -11.59
CA ALA A 334 -4.40 0.94 -13.04
C ALA A 334 -4.78 2.31 -13.61
N GLU A 335 -5.90 2.89 -13.16
CA GLU A 335 -6.35 4.23 -13.53
C GLU A 335 -5.31 5.29 -13.15
N ALA A 336 -4.83 5.27 -11.91
CA ALA A 336 -3.82 6.20 -11.42
C ALA A 336 -2.48 6.11 -12.19
N MET A 337 -2.09 4.90 -12.59
CA MET A 337 -0.78 4.63 -13.18
C MET A 337 -0.75 4.72 -14.69
N ALA A 338 -1.89 4.68 -15.38
CA ALA A 338 -1.95 4.66 -16.84
C ALA A 338 -1.26 5.87 -17.50
N ASP A 339 -1.30 7.03 -16.84
CA ASP A 339 -0.69 8.28 -17.32
C ASP A 339 0.76 8.49 -16.85
N HIS A 340 1.30 7.62 -15.99
CA HIS A 340 2.68 7.74 -15.52
C HIS A 340 3.66 7.16 -16.54
N SER A 341 4.80 7.84 -16.72
CA SER A 341 5.94 7.28 -17.48
C SER A 341 6.79 6.46 -16.53
N THR A 342 7.23 5.29 -16.98
CA THR A 342 7.80 4.26 -16.11
C THR A 342 8.99 3.59 -16.78
N ARG A 343 9.96 3.14 -15.99
CA ARG A 343 11.18 2.52 -16.53
C ARG A 343 10.87 1.13 -17.04
N ASN A 344 10.15 0.36 -16.24
CA ASN A 344 9.75 -1.02 -16.52
C ASN A 344 8.29 -1.06 -16.97
N THR A 345 7.91 -2.14 -17.64
CA THR A 345 6.52 -2.39 -18.02
C THR A 345 5.70 -2.74 -16.80
N MET A 346 4.52 -2.15 -16.68
CA MET A 346 3.54 -2.54 -15.68
C MET A 346 2.38 -3.27 -16.30
N VAL A 347 1.97 -4.31 -15.61
CA VAL A 347 0.91 -5.20 -16.06
C VAL A 347 -0.13 -5.28 -14.95
N PHE A 348 -1.34 -4.79 -15.24
CA PHE A 348 -2.49 -4.88 -14.36
C PHE A 348 -3.34 -6.06 -14.82
N CYS A 349 -3.29 -7.18 -14.13
CA CYS A 349 -3.91 -8.43 -14.56
C CYS A 349 -5.08 -8.83 -13.67
N LEU A 350 -6.17 -9.23 -14.31
CA LEU A 350 -7.32 -9.84 -13.69
C LEU A 350 -7.37 -11.31 -14.11
N TRP A 351 -7.12 -12.20 -13.15
CA TRP A 351 -6.98 -13.64 -13.39
C TRP A 351 -8.35 -14.33 -13.47
N SER A 352 -8.40 -15.36 -14.29
CA SER A 352 -9.55 -16.24 -14.45
C SER A 352 -9.31 -17.61 -13.81
N GLY A 353 -10.33 -18.16 -13.17
CA GLY A 353 -10.32 -19.54 -12.68
C GLY A 353 -9.37 -19.73 -11.50
N GLU A 354 -9.14 -18.69 -10.70
CA GLU A 354 -8.40 -18.80 -9.44
C GLU A 354 -9.11 -19.79 -8.52
N GLU A 355 -10.43 -19.64 -8.40
CA GLU A 355 -11.32 -20.44 -7.55
C GLU A 355 -11.38 -21.91 -7.95
N GLY A 356 -11.02 -22.17 -9.22
CA GLY A 356 -10.87 -23.50 -9.79
C GLY A 356 -9.49 -24.11 -9.62
N GLY A 357 -8.56 -23.43 -8.93
CA GLY A 357 -7.16 -23.82 -8.74
C GLY A 357 -6.16 -23.02 -9.59
N LYS A 358 -6.19 -21.68 -9.52
CA LYS A 358 -5.16 -20.76 -10.08
C LYS A 358 -4.93 -20.88 -11.58
N ARG A 359 -5.97 -21.27 -12.33
CA ARG A 359 -5.83 -21.68 -13.74
C ARG A 359 -5.32 -20.54 -14.63
N GLY A 360 -5.75 -19.32 -14.36
CA GLY A 360 -5.42 -18.11 -15.10
C GLY A 360 -3.98 -17.69 -14.92
N SER A 361 -3.55 -17.50 -13.67
CA SER A 361 -2.16 -17.13 -13.39
C SER A 361 -1.18 -18.23 -13.80
N ASP A 362 -1.56 -19.52 -13.65
CA ASP A 362 -0.76 -20.65 -14.13
C ASP A 362 -0.59 -20.60 -15.66
N PHE A 363 -1.69 -20.41 -16.39
CA PHE A 363 -1.64 -20.26 -17.85
C PHE A 363 -0.77 -19.06 -18.28
N TRP A 364 -0.92 -17.92 -17.60
CA TRP A 364 -0.19 -16.71 -17.95
C TRP A 364 1.31 -16.86 -17.69
N THR A 365 1.68 -17.40 -16.54
CA THR A 365 3.10 -17.59 -16.19
C THR A 365 3.77 -18.64 -17.06
N ASP A 366 3.12 -19.78 -17.34
CA ASP A 366 3.73 -20.86 -18.13
C ASP A 366 3.70 -20.61 -19.63
N TYR A 367 2.56 -20.22 -20.19
CA TYR A 367 2.44 -20.07 -21.65
C TYR A 367 2.73 -18.64 -22.09
N TRP A 368 2.05 -17.65 -21.52
CA TRP A 368 2.19 -16.28 -21.98
C TRP A 368 3.59 -15.70 -21.70
N VAL A 369 4.16 -15.95 -20.52
CA VAL A 369 5.52 -15.48 -20.19
C VAL A 369 6.58 -16.42 -20.74
N LYS A 370 6.68 -17.67 -20.26
CA LYS A 370 7.84 -18.52 -20.63
C LYS A 370 7.87 -18.96 -22.09
N GLU A 371 6.72 -19.26 -22.69
CA GLU A 371 6.66 -19.77 -24.06
C GLU A 371 6.55 -18.64 -25.09
N ASP A 372 5.56 -17.76 -24.94
CA ASP A 372 5.25 -16.73 -25.94
C ASP A 372 6.16 -15.50 -25.82
N ASN A 373 6.61 -15.15 -24.60
CA ASN A 373 7.45 -13.98 -24.32
C ASN A 373 8.73 -14.35 -23.55
N PRO A 374 9.58 -15.28 -24.03
CA PRO A 374 10.68 -15.87 -23.27
C PRO A 374 11.81 -14.90 -22.88
N ASN A 375 11.82 -13.68 -23.45
CA ASN A 375 12.79 -12.64 -23.09
C ASN A 375 12.31 -11.77 -21.93
N VAL A 376 11.03 -11.89 -21.55
CA VAL A 376 10.44 -11.12 -20.47
C VAL A 376 10.92 -11.66 -19.13
N GLU A 377 11.32 -10.74 -18.28
CA GLU A 377 11.62 -10.99 -16.88
C GLU A 377 10.49 -10.39 -16.03
N VAL A 378 9.72 -11.24 -15.35
CA VAL A 378 8.75 -10.77 -14.35
C VAL A 378 9.50 -10.50 -13.05
N THR A 379 9.66 -9.22 -12.74
CA THR A 379 10.51 -8.76 -11.64
C THR A 379 9.87 -8.97 -10.30
N ASN A 380 8.58 -8.67 -10.21
CA ASN A 380 7.80 -8.59 -8.99
C ASN A 380 6.33 -8.89 -9.31
N TYR A 381 5.64 -9.49 -8.33
CA TYR A 381 4.19 -9.64 -8.37
C TYR A 381 3.56 -9.13 -7.07
N VAL A 382 2.60 -8.20 -7.18
CA VAL A 382 1.76 -7.79 -6.07
C VAL A 382 0.35 -8.33 -6.29
N ASN A 383 -0.14 -9.15 -5.37
CA ASN A 383 -1.51 -9.70 -5.45
C ASN A 383 -2.41 -8.98 -4.45
N LEU A 384 -3.64 -8.76 -4.86
CA LEU A 384 -4.70 -8.15 -4.08
C LEU A 384 -5.83 -9.16 -4.02
N ASP A 385 -5.92 -9.90 -2.92
CA ASP A 385 -6.83 -11.04 -2.80
C ASP A 385 -7.35 -11.18 -1.37
N MET A 386 -8.68 -11.29 -1.25
CA MET A 386 -9.35 -11.39 0.05
C MET A 386 -8.94 -10.25 0.98
N ALA A 387 -9.23 -9.01 0.56
CA ALA A 387 -8.76 -7.79 1.21
C ALA A 387 -9.91 -6.86 1.63
N GLY A 388 -9.72 -6.12 2.72
CA GLY A 388 -10.63 -5.05 3.17
C GLY A 388 -11.38 -5.30 4.48
N VAL A 389 -11.50 -6.55 4.97
CA VAL A 389 -12.29 -6.88 6.18
C VAL A 389 -11.45 -7.20 7.44
N ASN A 390 -10.13 -7.03 7.37
CA ASN A 390 -9.22 -7.34 8.48
C ASN A 390 -9.06 -6.18 9.48
N TRP A 391 -8.62 -5.03 8.98
CA TRP A 391 -8.20 -3.87 9.77
C TRP A 391 -8.65 -2.61 9.03
N PRO A 392 -9.18 -1.57 9.71
CA PRO A 392 -9.20 -1.33 11.16
C PRO A 392 -10.38 -1.94 11.94
N GLY A 393 -11.29 -2.68 11.29
CA GLY A 393 -12.54 -3.19 11.90
C GLY A 393 -12.39 -4.27 12.99
N GLY A 394 -11.18 -4.64 13.41
CA GLY A 394 -10.95 -5.56 14.53
C GLY A 394 -10.92 -7.06 14.17
N GLY A 395 -10.86 -7.42 12.89
CA GLY A 395 -10.36 -8.72 12.41
C GLY A 395 -11.17 -9.98 12.74
N GLY A 396 -12.36 -9.90 13.33
CA GLY A 396 -13.20 -11.06 13.63
C GLY A 396 -14.70 -10.75 13.55
N ALA A 397 -15.53 -11.78 13.36
CA ALA A 397 -16.98 -11.62 13.27
C ALA A 397 -17.60 -11.16 14.59
N PRO A 398 -18.60 -10.26 14.59
CA PRO A 398 -19.57 -10.28 15.67
C PRO A 398 -20.24 -11.66 15.68
N CYS A 399 -20.09 -12.42 16.75
CA CYS A 399 -20.71 -13.73 16.83
C CYS A 399 -22.24 -13.62 16.98
N GLY A 400 -22.94 -14.49 16.26
CA GLY A 400 -24.41 -14.59 16.24
C GLY A 400 -25.15 -13.53 15.42
N ASP A 401 -26.48 -13.52 15.55
CA ASP A 401 -27.44 -12.71 14.75
C ASP A 401 -27.32 -12.86 13.23
N GLY A 402 -26.67 -13.93 12.78
CA GLY A 402 -26.44 -14.23 11.37
C GLY A 402 -24.96 -14.19 11.02
N HIS A 403 -24.15 -13.31 11.59
CA HIS A 403 -22.78 -13.00 11.13
C HIS A 403 -21.69 -14.04 11.49
N GLY A 404 -22.09 -15.25 11.87
CA GLY A 404 -21.23 -16.35 12.28
C GLY A 404 -22.01 -17.34 13.14
N GLY A 405 -21.52 -18.56 13.32
CA GLY A 405 -22.20 -19.58 14.10
C GLY A 405 -22.19 -19.30 15.62
N GLY A 406 -23.08 -18.47 16.17
CA GLY A 406 -23.01 -18.12 17.61
C GLY A 406 -24.29 -17.55 18.26
N GLU A 407 -24.22 -17.19 19.55
CA GLU A 407 -25.26 -16.43 20.27
C GLU A 407 -25.27 -14.97 19.77
N GLY A 408 -26.43 -14.34 19.55
CA GLY A 408 -26.52 -12.99 18.97
C GLY A 408 -25.91 -11.86 19.81
N ASN A 409 -25.40 -10.83 19.14
CA ASN A 409 -24.71 -9.66 19.71
C ASN A 409 -23.53 -10.00 20.62
N CYS A 410 -22.63 -10.88 20.19
CA CYS A 410 -21.34 -11.04 20.86
C CYS A 410 -20.19 -10.52 20.00
N ASP A 411 -19.09 -10.17 20.68
CA ASP A 411 -17.86 -9.69 20.07
C ASP A 411 -16.94 -10.88 19.74
N PRO A 412 -15.97 -10.72 18.80
CA PRO A 412 -15.07 -11.80 18.40
C PRO A 412 -14.41 -12.47 19.62
N GLU A 413 -14.24 -13.79 19.58
CA GLU A 413 -13.52 -14.54 20.59
C GLU A 413 -12.06 -14.07 20.64
N PRO A 414 -11.60 -13.53 21.79
CA PRO A 414 -10.23 -13.05 21.90
C PRO A 414 -9.21 -14.20 22.05
N GLN A 415 -9.66 -15.45 22.19
CA GLN A 415 -8.81 -16.63 22.30
C GLN A 415 -8.59 -17.26 20.93
N VAL A 416 -7.33 -17.45 20.57
CA VAL A 416 -6.89 -18.04 19.30
C VAL A 416 -6.88 -19.56 19.44
N ASP A 417 -7.26 -20.29 18.40
CA ASP A 417 -7.13 -21.75 18.39
C ASP A 417 -5.66 -22.16 18.61
N PRO A 418 -5.39 -23.10 19.53
CA PRO A 418 -4.06 -23.69 19.71
C PRO A 418 -3.41 -24.27 18.44
N ASP A 419 -4.17 -24.63 17.41
CA ASP A 419 -3.65 -25.09 16.12
C ASP A 419 -3.21 -23.93 15.19
N GLY A 420 -3.49 -22.70 15.60
CA GLY A 420 -3.10 -21.47 14.92
C GLY A 420 -3.77 -21.23 13.57
N TYR A 421 -4.84 -21.96 13.26
CA TYR A 421 -5.59 -21.78 12.03
C TYR A 421 -6.71 -20.75 12.20
N PRO A 422 -6.88 -19.81 11.25
CA PRO A 422 -7.93 -18.80 11.34
C PRO A 422 -9.35 -19.34 11.40
N LYS A 423 -10.11 -18.84 12.36
CA LYS A 423 -11.56 -19.00 12.46
C LYS A 423 -12.27 -17.66 12.36
N ASP A 424 -13.49 -17.71 11.87
CA ASP A 424 -14.40 -16.58 11.71
C ASP A 424 -14.75 -15.90 13.05
N GLU A 425 -14.81 -16.69 14.12
CA GLU A 425 -15.07 -16.18 15.47
C GLU A 425 -13.86 -15.45 16.08
N GLU A 426 -12.66 -15.53 15.51
CA GLU A 426 -11.42 -15.01 16.11
C GLU A 426 -10.95 -13.67 15.49
N VAL A 427 -10.22 -12.86 16.26
CA VAL A 427 -9.56 -11.66 15.73
C VAL A 427 -8.28 -12.02 14.98
N TRP A 428 -8.23 -11.74 13.68
CA TRP A 428 -7.07 -11.96 12.83
C TRP A 428 -6.47 -10.67 12.26
N PRO A 429 -5.13 -10.53 12.29
CA PRO A 429 -4.46 -9.35 11.76
C PRO A 429 -4.61 -9.23 10.24
N MET A 430 -4.50 -8.01 9.72
CA MET A 430 -4.24 -7.81 8.30
C MET A 430 -2.88 -8.39 7.95
N ARG A 431 -2.79 -9.08 6.82
CA ARG A 431 -1.58 -9.81 6.44
C ARG A 431 -0.96 -9.23 5.18
N VAL A 432 0.33 -8.96 5.27
CA VAL A 432 1.21 -8.73 4.12
C VAL A 432 2.13 -9.94 4.03
N TYR A 433 1.84 -10.85 3.11
CA TYR A 433 2.57 -12.10 2.99
C TYR A 433 3.52 -12.06 1.79
N ILE A 434 4.74 -12.52 1.98
CA ILE A 434 5.83 -12.38 1.00
C ILE A 434 6.41 -13.76 0.70
N GLY A 435 6.82 -14.00 -0.55
CA GLY A 435 7.44 -15.27 -0.89
C GLY A 435 8.29 -15.19 -2.15
N PRO A 436 9.05 -16.26 -2.47
CA PRO A 436 9.03 -17.56 -1.77
C PRO A 436 9.89 -17.57 -0.48
N SER A 437 9.53 -18.45 0.46
CA SER A 437 10.24 -18.68 1.73
C SER A 437 10.45 -20.18 1.97
N LEU A 438 11.69 -20.59 2.27
CA LEU A 438 12.03 -22.00 2.46
C LEU A 438 12.16 -22.35 3.95
N ASP A 439 12.36 -21.36 4.79
CA ASP A 439 12.66 -21.51 6.21
C ASP A 439 11.74 -20.60 7.01
N HIS A 440 11.13 -21.10 8.08
CA HIS A 440 10.24 -20.30 8.92
C HIS A 440 11.00 -19.41 9.91
N ASP A 441 12.26 -19.74 10.22
CA ASP A 441 13.09 -19.11 11.25
C ASP A 441 14.19 -18.19 10.68
N VAL A 442 14.22 -18.00 9.35
CA VAL A 442 15.14 -17.09 8.66
C VAL A 442 14.37 -16.19 7.70
N MET A 443 14.70 -14.90 7.68
CA MET A 443 14.15 -13.96 6.71
C MET A 443 14.78 -14.20 5.34
N ASN A 444 14.05 -14.86 4.43
CA ASN A 444 14.52 -15.31 3.14
C ASN A 444 14.49 -14.22 2.04
N GLN A 445 13.53 -13.31 2.08
CA GLN A 445 13.30 -12.19 1.16
C GLN A 445 13.44 -10.84 1.88
N PRO A 446 14.59 -10.55 2.54
CA PRO A 446 14.74 -9.36 3.39
C PRO A 446 14.54 -8.04 2.62
N GLY A 447 14.81 -8.02 1.31
CA GLY A 447 14.55 -6.84 0.47
C GLY A 447 13.06 -6.52 0.40
N MET A 448 12.22 -7.50 0.07
CA MET A 448 10.78 -7.30 -0.09
C MET A 448 10.09 -7.06 1.25
N VAL A 449 10.49 -7.78 2.30
CA VAL A 449 10.02 -7.53 3.68
C VAL A 449 10.42 -6.14 4.15
N GLY A 450 11.66 -5.74 3.88
CA GLY A 450 12.15 -4.39 4.17
C GLY A 450 11.36 -3.31 3.43
N LEU A 451 11.01 -3.52 2.16
CA LEU A 451 10.17 -2.59 1.40
C LEU A 451 8.77 -2.46 2.00
N ALA A 452 8.12 -3.59 2.33
CA ALA A 452 6.82 -3.58 2.96
C ALA A 452 6.84 -2.78 4.28
N MET A 453 7.80 -3.11 5.17
CA MET A 453 7.97 -2.42 6.46
C MET A 453 8.30 -0.94 6.28
N TRP A 454 9.16 -0.58 5.32
CA TRP A 454 9.54 0.80 5.02
C TRP A 454 8.33 1.64 4.60
N ILE A 455 7.48 1.12 3.73
CA ILE A 455 6.26 1.81 3.28
C ILE A 455 5.23 1.88 4.43
N GLY A 456 5.00 0.75 5.10
CA GLY A 456 4.01 0.61 6.17
C GLY A 456 4.25 1.55 7.35
N SER A 457 5.50 1.64 7.81
CA SER A 457 5.87 2.44 8.99
C SER A 457 5.76 3.96 8.79
N ASP A 458 5.79 4.43 7.54
CA ASP A 458 5.83 5.86 7.24
C ASP A 458 4.68 6.24 6.32
N ALA A 459 4.77 6.00 5.01
CA ALA A 459 3.77 6.47 4.05
C ALA A 459 2.32 6.04 4.38
N ILE A 460 2.15 4.84 4.93
CA ILE A 460 0.86 4.27 5.33
C ILE A 460 0.49 4.61 6.78
N GLY A 461 1.48 4.95 7.61
CA GLY A 461 1.29 5.42 8.98
C GLY A 461 0.85 4.34 9.96
N VAL A 462 1.24 3.08 9.74
CA VAL A 462 0.84 1.94 10.59
C VAL A 462 1.99 1.38 11.43
N GLU A 463 2.95 2.22 11.82
CA GLU A 463 4.13 1.79 12.58
C GLU A 463 3.80 1.16 13.94
N GLU A 464 2.71 1.57 14.58
CA GLU A 464 2.30 1.04 15.89
C GLU A 464 1.53 -0.29 15.76
N GLN A 465 0.85 -0.50 14.64
CA GLN A 465 -0.01 -1.66 14.38
C GLN A 465 0.76 -2.81 13.71
N MET A 466 1.85 -2.49 13.00
CA MET A 466 2.57 -3.41 12.13
C MET A 466 3.76 -4.07 12.83
N SER A 467 3.90 -5.38 12.65
CA SER A 467 5.12 -6.10 13.04
C SER A 467 5.49 -7.18 12.02
N PRO A 468 6.80 -7.40 11.75
CA PRO A 468 7.21 -8.56 10.98
C PRO A 468 7.12 -9.81 11.87
N LEU A 469 6.65 -10.94 11.35
CA LEU A 469 6.75 -12.23 12.04
C LEU A 469 7.95 -13.04 11.54
N LEU A 470 8.60 -13.76 12.45
CA LEU A 470 9.72 -14.66 12.18
C LEU A 470 9.73 -15.80 13.20
N GLY A 471 9.78 -17.04 12.74
CA GLY A 471 9.67 -18.24 13.57
C GLY A 471 10.92 -18.61 14.36
N GLU A 472 11.84 -17.68 14.61
CA GLU A 472 13.06 -17.94 15.36
C GLU A 472 12.72 -18.41 16.80
N GLY A 473 13.06 -19.66 17.10
CA GLY A 473 12.80 -20.25 18.41
C GLY A 473 11.41 -20.88 18.60
N TYR A 474 10.59 -20.93 17.54
CA TYR A 474 9.27 -21.56 17.54
C TYR A 474 9.21 -22.81 16.63
N ASP A 475 8.21 -23.65 16.85
CA ASP A 475 7.99 -24.86 16.05
C ASP A 475 7.44 -24.50 14.66
N ALA A 476 7.90 -25.20 13.62
CA ALA A 476 7.51 -24.91 12.24
C ALA A 476 5.99 -25.05 11.99
N GLU A 477 5.27 -25.82 12.81
CA GLU A 477 3.82 -25.99 12.67
C GLU A 477 3.03 -24.82 13.28
N THR A 478 3.56 -24.13 14.31
CA THR A 478 2.82 -23.13 15.09
C THR A 478 3.44 -21.74 15.12
N TRP A 479 4.62 -21.55 14.51
CA TRP A 479 5.45 -20.36 14.67
C TRP A 479 4.74 -19.02 14.42
N LYS A 480 3.82 -18.97 13.45
CA LYS A 480 3.10 -17.73 13.11
C LYS A 480 2.28 -17.24 14.29
N VAL A 481 1.55 -18.15 14.95
CA VAL A 481 0.73 -17.81 16.10
C VAL A 481 1.58 -17.61 17.34
N ASP A 482 2.62 -18.43 17.54
CA ASP A 482 3.50 -18.27 18.69
C ASP A 482 4.23 -16.91 18.68
N ASP A 483 4.80 -16.51 17.54
CA ASP A 483 5.50 -15.22 17.40
C ASP A 483 4.52 -14.03 17.44
N TRP A 484 3.35 -14.15 16.81
CA TRP A 484 2.29 -13.13 16.87
C TRP A 484 1.82 -12.89 18.31
N MET A 485 1.57 -13.96 19.08
CA MET A 485 1.21 -13.87 20.49
C MET A 485 2.35 -13.30 21.35
N ALA A 486 3.60 -13.67 21.08
CA ALA A 486 4.76 -13.13 21.78
C ALA A 486 4.99 -11.63 21.54
N LYS A 487 4.50 -11.11 20.41
CA LYS A 487 4.55 -9.69 20.02
C LYS A 487 3.32 -8.89 20.43
N ASP A 488 2.52 -9.44 21.34
CA ASP A 488 1.30 -8.79 21.84
C ASP A 488 0.25 -8.55 20.75
N ARG A 489 0.15 -9.50 19.81
CA ARG A 489 -0.91 -9.56 18.79
C ARG A 489 -1.02 -8.28 17.94
N PRO A 490 0.06 -7.89 17.20
CA PRO A 490 -0.01 -6.76 16.29
C PRO A 490 -1.17 -6.92 15.30
N GLU A 491 -1.84 -5.81 14.99
CA GLU A 491 -3.04 -5.79 14.15
C GLU A 491 -2.72 -5.96 12.65
N ILE A 492 -1.46 -5.70 12.27
CA ILE A 492 -0.94 -5.90 10.93
C ILE A 492 0.35 -6.72 11.02
N ILE A 493 0.44 -7.80 10.25
CA ILE A 493 1.62 -8.66 10.22
C ILE A 493 2.24 -8.72 8.83
N VAL A 494 3.57 -8.60 8.78
CA VAL A 494 4.38 -8.84 7.58
C VAL A 494 5.13 -10.15 7.78
N TYR A 495 4.93 -11.14 6.92
CA TYR A 495 5.61 -12.43 7.11
C TYR A 495 5.86 -13.13 5.79
N GLU A 496 6.72 -14.13 5.83
CA GLU A 496 7.05 -14.90 4.63
C GLU A 496 6.34 -16.25 4.59
N ASP A 497 5.91 -16.66 3.41
CA ASP A 497 5.17 -17.90 3.20
C ASP A 497 5.33 -18.46 1.78
N THR A 498 5.52 -19.77 1.67
CA THR A 498 5.41 -20.53 0.40
C THR A 498 4.01 -21.00 0.08
N THR A 499 3.10 -20.99 1.05
CA THR A 499 1.84 -21.77 0.98
C THR A 499 0.60 -20.94 0.71
N ALA A 500 0.74 -19.67 0.30
CA ALA A 500 -0.41 -18.87 -0.11
C ALA A 500 -1.12 -19.59 -1.28
N ARG A 501 -2.33 -20.10 -1.02
CA ARG A 501 -3.09 -20.95 -1.96
C ARG A 501 -3.58 -20.21 -3.20
N SER A 502 -3.30 -18.91 -3.31
CA SER A 502 -3.71 -17.96 -4.35
C SER A 502 -2.72 -17.85 -5.52
N ASP A 503 -3.05 -17.04 -6.53
CA ASP A 503 -2.30 -16.79 -7.76
C ASP A 503 -0.81 -16.50 -7.54
N HIS A 504 -0.43 -15.99 -6.36
CA HIS A 504 0.95 -15.90 -5.90
C HIS A 504 1.83 -17.11 -6.18
N ALA A 505 1.29 -18.30 -5.92
CA ALA A 505 2.05 -19.53 -6.00
C ALA A 505 2.56 -19.75 -7.43
N THR A 506 1.79 -19.40 -8.46
CA THR A 506 2.20 -19.64 -9.85
C THR A 506 3.37 -18.74 -10.25
N PHE A 507 3.43 -17.51 -9.76
CA PHE A 507 4.59 -16.62 -9.98
C PHE A 507 5.86 -17.15 -9.29
N GLN A 508 5.73 -17.65 -8.07
CA GLN A 508 6.85 -18.21 -7.32
C GLN A 508 7.33 -19.53 -7.95
N ASP A 509 6.42 -20.47 -8.20
CA ASP A 509 6.71 -21.83 -8.65
C ASP A 509 7.15 -21.85 -10.12
N ASN A 510 6.45 -21.09 -10.98
CA ASN A 510 6.71 -21.12 -12.40
C ASN A 510 7.86 -20.18 -12.77
N LEU A 511 7.89 -18.94 -12.26
CA LEU A 511 8.85 -17.92 -12.69
C LEU A 511 10.00 -17.69 -11.70
N GLY A 512 9.90 -18.18 -10.46
CA GLY A 512 10.85 -17.83 -9.40
C GLY A 512 10.73 -16.36 -8.97
N THR A 513 9.63 -15.69 -9.28
CA THR A 513 9.43 -14.26 -9.00
C THR A 513 9.12 -14.03 -7.52
N VAL A 514 9.69 -12.99 -6.93
CA VAL A 514 9.34 -12.56 -5.56
C VAL A 514 7.98 -11.88 -5.57
N THR A 515 7.14 -12.19 -4.59
CA THR A 515 5.76 -11.71 -4.54
C THR A 515 5.40 -11.08 -3.20
N MET A 516 4.51 -10.09 -3.20
CA MET A 516 3.93 -9.47 -2.01
C MET A 516 2.40 -9.50 -2.12
N GLY A 517 1.72 -10.08 -1.14
CA GLY A 517 0.28 -10.25 -1.12
C GLY A 517 -0.36 -9.50 0.02
N PHE A 518 -1.53 -8.93 -0.22
CA PHE A 518 -2.36 -8.33 0.82
C PHE A 518 -3.62 -9.17 1.03
N GLY A 519 -3.92 -9.54 2.27
CA GLY A 519 -5.20 -10.17 2.65
C GLY A 519 -5.14 -11.60 3.20
N GLY A 520 -6.29 -12.29 3.13
CA GLY A 520 -6.40 -13.75 3.35
C GLY A 520 -7.11 -14.23 4.62
N LEU A 521 -8.23 -13.63 5.02
CA LEU A 521 -9.15 -14.31 5.94
C LEU A 521 -9.96 -15.34 5.17
N VAL A 522 -9.31 -16.45 4.82
CA VAL A 522 -9.93 -17.59 4.13
C VAL A 522 -11.09 -18.11 5.01
N ASP A 523 -10.81 -18.97 5.98
CA ASP A 523 -11.81 -19.42 6.94
C ASP A 523 -12.04 -18.42 8.10
N GLY A 524 -11.29 -17.32 8.10
CA GLY A 524 -11.44 -16.21 9.06
C GLY A 524 -12.55 -15.22 8.71
N TYR A 525 -13.13 -15.29 7.51
CA TYR A 525 -14.32 -14.53 7.13
C TYR A 525 -15.46 -15.51 6.90
N TRP A 526 -16.54 -15.41 7.69
CA TRP A 526 -17.64 -16.38 7.66
C TRP A 526 -18.26 -16.53 6.26
N CYS A 527 -18.37 -15.42 5.54
CA CYS A 527 -18.98 -15.37 4.22
C CYS A 527 -18.04 -15.73 3.09
N TYR A 528 -16.79 -16.11 3.36
CA TYR A 528 -15.86 -16.61 2.35
C TYR A 528 -16.47 -17.80 1.58
N HIS A 529 -16.55 -17.64 0.25
CA HIS A 529 -17.21 -18.57 -0.69
C HIS A 529 -18.68 -18.85 -0.38
N GLN A 530 -19.38 -17.90 0.23
CA GLN A 530 -20.80 -18.03 0.57
C GLN A 530 -21.66 -16.98 -0.14
N THR A 531 -22.97 -17.24 -0.23
CA THR A 531 -23.90 -16.28 -0.84
C THR A 531 -24.07 -14.98 -0.05
N CYS A 532 -23.61 -14.94 1.21
CA CYS A 532 -23.56 -13.73 2.03
C CYS A 532 -22.30 -12.89 1.79
N ASP A 533 -21.41 -13.27 0.87
CA ASP A 533 -20.27 -12.42 0.49
C ASP A 533 -20.72 -11.20 -0.32
N THR A 534 -21.35 -10.25 0.36
CA THR A 534 -21.94 -9.02 -0.19
C THR A 534 -21.27 -7.79 0.40
N VAL A 535 -21.52 -6.63 -0.22
CA VAL A 535 -20.98 -5.34 0.27
C VAL A 535 -21.54 -5.00 1.65
N ASP A 536 -22.83 -5.24 1.86
CA ASP A 536 -23.50 -4.99 3.15
C ASP A 536 -22.87 -5.85 4.26
N GLU A 537 -22.55 -7.12 3.99
CA GLU A 537 -21.88 -7.98 4.96
C GLU A 537 -20.48 -7.47 5.31
N MET A 538 -19.69 -7.03 4.32
CA MET A 538 -18.38 -6.43 4.58
C MET A 538 -18.49 -5.13 5.40
N ILE A 539 -19.53 -4.32 5.17
CA ILE A 539 -19.80 -3.11 5.94
C ILE A 539 -20.12 -3.49 7.39
N ASP A 540 -21.08 -4.39 7.60
CA ASP A 540 -21.49 -4.81 8.94
C ASP A 540 -20.31 -5.45 9.70
N TRP A 541 -19.49 -6.23 9.00
CA TRP A 541 -18.26 -6.83 9.55
C TRP A 541 -17.25 -5.78 10.04
N MET A 542 -17.16 -4.65 9.35
CA MET A 542 -16.19 -3.60 9.66
C MET A 542 -16.71 -2.57 10.67
N ASP A 543 -17.95 -2.67 11.14
CA ASP A 543 -18.54 -1.69 12.05
C ASP A 543 -18.05 -1.87 13.49
N THR A 544 -17.40 -0.83 14.02
CA THR A 544 -16.88 -0.77 15.40
C THR A 544 -17.72 0.16 16.29
N THR A 545 -18.87 0.64 15.81
CA THR A 545 -19.74 1.54 16.55
C THR A 545 -20.31 0.87 17.80
N GLY A 546 -19.98 1.42 18.96
CA GLY A 546 -20.42 0.88 20.25
C GLY A 546 -19.77 -0.44 20.66
N LYS A 547 -18.69 -0.85 19.96
CA LYS A 547 -17.85 -1.99 20.32
C LYS A 547 -16.81 -1.60 21.36
N ASP A 548 -16.27 -2.59 22.08
CA ASP A 548 -15.20 -2.40 23.06
C ASP A 548 -13.79 -2.60 22.48
N TYR A 549 -13.71 -2.83 21.17
CA TYR A 549 -12.49 -2.93 20.37
C TYR A 549 -12.55 -2.00 19.15
N GLY A 550 -11.37 -1.68 18.59
CA GLY A 550 -11.23 -0.75 17.47
C GLY A 550 -11.55 0.71 17.84
N GLU A 551 -11.21 1.63 16.94
CA GLU A 551 -11.71 3.00 17.05
C GLU A 551 -13.18 3.07 16.62
N GLU A 552 -13.99 3.88 17.29
CA GLU A 552 -15.43 3.99 17.00
C GLU A 552 -15.70 4.66 15.64
N HIS A 553 -16.02 3.86 14.63
CA HIS A 553 -16.34 4.30 13.27
C HIS A 553 -17.43 3.40 12.67
N SER A 554 -18.18 3.92 11.70
CA SER A 554 -19.12 3.10 10.93
C SER A 554 -18.39 2.05 10.09
N GLY A 555 -19.09 0.97 9.77
CA GLY A 555 -18.60 -0.09 8.90
C GLY A 555 -18.08 0.42 7.55
N THR A 556 -18.82 1.31 6.90
CA THR A 556 -18.42 1.92 5.63
C THR A 556 -17.13 2.73 5.77
N SER A 557 -16.97 3.50 6.84
CA SER A 557 -15.76 4.31 7.08
C SER A 557 -14.53 3.41 7.24
N ASN A 558 -14.64 2.36 8.05
CA ASN A 558 -13.58 1.39 8.30
C ASN A 558 -13.24 0.57 7.06
N LEU A 559 -14.24 0.11 6.29
CA LEU A 559 -14.00 -0.60 5.04
C LEU A 559 -13.28 0.30 4.02
N VAL A 560 -13.71 1.55 3.87
CA VAL A 560 -13.02 2.53 3.01
C VAL A 560 -11.58 2.78 3.47
N ASP A 561 -11.34 2.84 4.77
CA ASP A 561 -9.99 2.98 5.35
C ASP A 561 -9.09 1.76 5.04
N ALA A 562 -9.63 0.55 5.19
CA ALA A 562 -8.93 -0.70 4.88
C ALA A 562 -8.51 -0.75 3.40
N LEU A 563 -9.45 -0.44 2.49
CA LEU A 563 -9.21 -0.39 1.06
C LEU A 563 -8.17 0.69 0.70
N ASP A 564 -8.23 1.86 1.33
CA ASP A 564 -7.26 2.95 1.15
C ASP A 564 -5.85 2.54 1.57
N THR A 565 -5.72 1.90 2.72
CA THR A 565 -4.46 1.41 3.29
C THR A 565 -3.75 0.48 2.32
N ILE A 566 -4.45 -0.55 1.83
CA ILE A 566 -3.89 -1.57 0.93
C ILE A 566 -3.56 -0.97 -0.44
N THR A 567 -4.46 -0.15 -0.99
CA THR A 567 -4.29 0.46 -2.32
C THR A 567 -3.10 1.42 -2.35
N TRP A 568 -2.91 2.23 -1.31
CA TRP A 568 -1.73 3.09 -1.19
C TRP A 568 -0.44 2.29 -1.00
N TRP A 569 -0.48 1.18 -0.26
CA TRP A 569 0.70 0.35 -0.05
C TRP A 569 1.16 -0.31 -1.35
N ALA A 570 0.23 -0.83 -2.15
CA ALA A 570 0.51 -1.35 -3.49
C ALA A 570 1.05 -0.25 -4.42
N THR A 571 0.46 0.95 -4.36
CA THR A 571 0.87 2.14 -5.14
C THR A 571 2.29 2.61 -4.80
N TYR A 572 2.67 2.65 -3.52
CA TYR A 572 4.04 2.97 -3.13
C TYR A 572 5.02 1.88 -3.55
N SER A 573 4.62 0.61 -3.40
CA SER A 573 5.44 -0.53 -3.82
C SER A 573 5.78 -0.44 -5.29
N PHE A 574 4.81 -0.07 -6.13
CA PHE A 574 5.01 0.19 -7.56
C PHE A 574 6.11 1.22 -7.83
N PHE A 575 6.06 2.39 -7.20
CA PHE A 575 7.04 3.44 -7.49
C PHE A 575 8.45 3.05 -7.06
N HIS A 576 8.57 2.38 -5.92
CA HIS A 576 9.86 1.87 -5.45
C HIS A 576 10.40 0.75 -6.34
N LEU A 577 9.54 -0.18 -6.77
CA LEU A 577 9.93 -1.30 -7.62
C LEU A 577 10.21 -0.87 -9.06
N ASP A 578 9.59 0.20 -9.58
CA ASP A 578 9.94 0.74 -10.90
C ASP A 578 11.36 1.30 -10.93
N GLU A 579 11.76 2.01 -9.88
CA GLU A 579 13.11 2.55 -9.79
C GLU A 579 14.15 1.49 -9.47
N ASN A 580 13.87 0.63 -8.49
CA ASN A 580 14.78 -0.43 -8.05
C ASN A 580 14.03 -1.74 -7.81
N PRO A 581 13.82 -2.53 -8.88
CA PRO A 581 13.15 -3.82 -8.76
C PRO A 581 13.87 -4.75 -7.78
N ILE A 582 13.11 -5.36 -6.87
CA ILE A 582 13.64 -6.36 -5.91
C ILE A 582 13.54 -7.73 -6.56
N ARG A 583 14.63 -8.51 -6.59
CA ARG A 583 14.62 -9.88 -7.11
C ARG A 583 14.39 -10.88 -5.99
N ASN A 584 14.00 -12.09 -6.38
CA ASN A 584 13.98 -13.22 -5.46
C ASN A 584 15.41 -13.49 -4.99
N ALA A 585 15.64 -13.42 -3.68
CA ALA A 585 16.95 -13.56 -3.07
C ALA A 585 17.62 -14.92 -3.39
N TYR A 586 16.85 -15.95 -3.76
CA TYR A 586 17.39 -17.25 -4.18
C TYR A 586 17.95 -17.26 -5.60
N LEU A 587 17.64 -16.25 -6.42
CA LEU A 587 18.13 -16.12 -7.80
C LEU A 587 19.38 -15.23 -7.88
N ASP A 588 19.75 -14.56 -6.79
CA ASP A 588 20.88 -13.61 -6.71
C ASP A 588 22.23 -14.25 -6.34
N GLU A 589 22.39 -15.58 -6.51
CA GLU A 589 23.67 -16.31 -6.34
C GLU A 589 24.47 -16.56 -7.64
#